data_AF-A0A2X2CP79-F1
#
_entry.id   AF-A0A2X2CP79-F1
#
_cell.length_a   1.000
_cell.length_b   1.000
_cell.length_c   1.000
_cell.angle_alpha   90.00
_cell.angle_beta   90.00
_cell.angle_gamma   90.00
#
_symmetry.space_group_name_H-M   'P 1'
#
loop_
_entity.id
_entity.type
_entity.pdbx_description
1 polymer ?
#
loop_
_entity_poly.entity_id
_entity_poly.type
_entity_poly.pdbx_seq_one_letter_code
_entity_poly.pdbx_strand_id
1 'polypeptide(L)'
;MLNNRASKIGAILLALFFVLTYLFPLNSRLLWQPDETRYAEISREMVVSGNWIVPHMLDIRYFEKPIAGYWINNISQLIFGHTNFAVRFGSVISILLSALLIYLLARMMWRNRQVAFVASLIYLSMFLVFSVGTYSVLDPMLALWVTASMVCCFWALKATTVKTRILAWITLGLACGMAFMTKGFLALAIPVIVMIPVTLYQKQFTRMLLYGVLAVLSAALISLPWVLAVAKAEPDYWHYFFWVEHIQRFSGDDAQHSSPFWYYIPIILLGVIPWLGLLPGGTN
;
A
#
# COMPACT_ATOMS: atom_id res chain seq x y z
N MET A 1 11.76 -4.00 -31.67
CA MET A 1 12.65 -3.25 -30.75
C MET A 1 12.35 -1.77 -30.91
N LEU A 2 11.72 -1.10 -29.94
CA LEU A 2 11.52 0.35 -30.05
C LEU A 2 12.89 1.05 -30.08
N ASN A 3 13.02 2.01 -30.98
CA ASN A 3 14.14 2.94 -31.02
C ASN A 3 14.29 3.60 -29.64
N ASN A 4 15.51 3.68 -29.08
CA ASN A 4 15.75 4.21 -27.73
C ASN A 4 15.07 5.57 -27.49
N ARG A 5 14.91 6.38 -28.54
CA ARG A 5 14.16 7.65 -28.51
C ARG A 5 12.69 7.50 -28.12
N ALA A 6 11.97 6.53 -28.70
CA ALA A 6 10.55 6.31 -28.40
C ALA A 6 10.33 5.88 -26.93
N SER A 7 11.26 5.10 -26.38
CA SER A 7 11.19 4.70 -24.96
C SER A 7 11.43 5.87 -24.00
N LYS A 8 12.32 6.80 -24.36
CA LYS A 8 12.58 8.02 -23.58
C LYS A 8 11.38 8.96 -23.61
N ILE A 9 10.79 9.16 -24.79
CA ILE A 9 9.60 9.99 -24.96
C ILE A 9 8.44 9.43 -24.11
N GLY A 10 8.20 8.12 -24.16
CA GLY A 10 7.17 7.49 -23.33
C GLY A 10 7.37 7.74 -21.83
N ALA A 11 8.61 7.58 -21.33
CA ALA A 11 8.92 7.86 -19.93
C ALA A 11 8.68 9.34 -19.55
N ILE A 12 9.07 10.28 -20.42
CA ILE A 12 8.83 11.72 -20.22
C ILE A 12 7.33 12.02 -20.19
N LEU A 13 6.56 11.44 -21.12
CA LEU A 13 5.11 11.63 -21.17
C LEU A 13 4.43 11.07 -19.92
N LEU A 14 4.85 9.91 -19.41
CA LEU A 14 4.31 9.35 -18.17
C LEU A 14 4.68 10.20 -16.95
N ALA A 15 5.91 10.69 -16.88
CA ALA A 15 6.33 11.61 -15.83
C ALA A 15 5.53 12.92 -15.87
N LEU A 16 5.33 13.49 -17.06
CA LEU A 16 4.53 14.69 -17.25
C LEU A 16 3.07 14.44 -16.87
N PHE A 17 2.49 13.32 -17.32
CA PHE A 17 1.15 12.90 -16.91
C PHE A 17 1.02 12.83 -15.40
N PHE A 18 1.97 12.16 -14.72
CA PHE A 18 1.97 12.04 -13.26
C PHE A 18 2.08 13.40 -12.57
N VAL A 19 2.98 14.28 -13.01
CA VAL A 19 3.13 15.62 -12.43
C VAL A 19 1.85 16.43 -12.58
N LEU A 20 1.26 16.46 -13.79
CA LEU A 20 0.07 17.26 -14.08
C LEU A 20 -1.18 16.74 -13.35
N THR A 21 -1.31 15.43 -13.18
CA THR A 21 -2.52 14.81 -12.60
C THR A 21 -2.40 14.60 -11.09
N TYR A 22 -1.26 14.11 -10.60
CA TYR A 22 -1.10 13.75 -9.19
C TYR A 22 -0.44 14.83 -8.33
N LEU A 23 0.56 15.56 -8.83
CA LEU A 23 1.33 16.50 -7.99
C LEU A 23 0.80 17.93 -8.06
N PHE A 24 0.55 18.44 -9.27
CA PHE A 24 0.12 19.83 -9.49
C PHE A 24 -1.22 20.15 -8.77
N PRO A 25 -2.24 19.27 -8.77
CA PRO A 25 -3.52 19.57 -8.14
C PRO A 25 -3.53 19.43 -6.61
N LEU A 26 -2.44 18.99 -5.96
CA LEU A 26 -2.49 18.65 -4.53
C LEU A 26 -2.85 19.82 -3.62
N ASN A 27 -2.59 21.07 -4.04
CA ASN A 27 -2.91 22.24 -3.23
C ASN A 27 -4.17 22.99 -3.72
N SER A 28 -4.89 22.45 -4.72
CA SER A 28 -6.01 23.17 -5.36
C SER A 28 -7.31 23.14 -4.55
N ARG A 29 -7.41 22.25 -3.54
CA ARG A 29 -8.61 22.07 -2.72
C ARG A 29 -8.29 21.93 -1.23
N LEU A 30 -9.27 22.29 -0.40
CA LEU A 30 -9.25 22.05 1.04
C LEU A 30 -9.25 20.54 1.37
N LEU A 31 -8.88 20.21 2.61
CA LEU A 31 -8.89 18.84 3.12
C LEU A 31 -10.33 18.32 3.23
N TRP A 32 -10.55 17.11 2.74
CA TRP A 32 -11.85 16.46 2.79
C TRP A 32 -12.07 15.77 4.14
N GLN A 33 -13.19 16.08 4.78
CA GLN A 33 -13.58 15.47 6.06
C GLN A 33 -14.30 14.13 5.86
N PRO A 34 -14.17 13.17 6.80
CA PRO A 34 -13.37 13.25 8.03
C PRO A 34 -11.90 12.82 7.84
N ASP A 35 -11.60 12.07 6.77
CA ASP A 35 -10.38 11.29 6.70
C ASP A 35 -9.12 12.13 6.50
N GLU A 36 -9.08 13.03 5.50
CA GLU A 36 -7.85 13.79 5.23
C GLU A 36 -7.50 14.71 6.41
N THR A 37 -8.50 15.31 7.03
CA THR A 37 -8.33 16.15 8.22
C THR A 37 -7.82 15.34 9.41
N ARG A 38 -8.33 14.11 9.59
CA ARG A 38 -7.90 13.22 10.67
C ARG A 38 -6.44 12.83 10.51
N TYR A 39 -6.06 12.31 9.34
CA TYR A 39 -4.68 11.87 9.11
C TYR A 39 -3.70 13.04 9.05
N ALA A 40 -4.13 14.22 8.59
CA ALA A 40 -3.33 15.45 8.65
C ALA A 40 -3.04 15.86 10.09
N GLU A 41 -4.07 15.92 10.93
CA GLU A 41 -3.94 16.43 12.30
C GLU A 41 -3.17 15.48 13.21
N ILE A 42 -3.44 14.17 13.15
CA ILE A 42 -2.67 13.17 13.90
C ILE A 42 -1.18 13.29 13.56
N SER A 43 -0.87 13.41 12.27
CA SER A 43 0.51 13.51 11.81
C SER A 43 1.18 14.82 12.30
N ARG A 44 0.43 15.93 12.29
CA ARG A 44 0.89 17.23 12.79
C ARG A 44 1.18 17.16 14.30
N GLU A 45 0.27 16.60 15.09
CA GLU A 45 0.44 16.44 16.54
C GLU A 45 1.65 15.56 16.89
N MET A 46 1.86 14.47 16.15
CA MET A 46 3.04 13.61 16.33
C MET A 46 4.35 14.36 16.04
N VAL A 47 4.37 15.20 15.00
CA VAL A 47 5.55 16.03 14.67
C VAL A 47 5.80 17.07 15.77
N VAL A 48 4.76 17.77 16.24
CA VAL A 48 4.89 18.83 17.25
C VAL A 48 5.23 18.28 18.64
N SER A 49 4.59 17.20 19.06
CA SER A 49 4.84 16.57 20.36
C SER A 49 6.17 15.82 20.44
N GLY A 50 6.74 15.45 19.29
CA GLY A 50 7.89 14.55 19.22
C GLY A 50 7.57 13.10 19.61
N ASN A 51 6.31 12.77 19.85
CA ASN A 51 5.88 11.39 20.15
C ASN A 51 5.54 10.64 18.85
N TRP A 52 6.49 9.84 18.39
CA TRP A 52 6.36 9.03 17.18
C TRP A 52 5.81 7.62 17.44
N ILE A 53 5.41 7.32 18.68
CA ILE A 53 4.99 5.99 19.13
C ILE A 53 3.48 5.93 19.28
N VAL A 54 2.89 6.93 19.96
CA VAL A 54 1.48 6.96 20.34
C VAL A 54 0.74 8.08 19.58
N PRO A 55 -0.12 7.74 18.62
CA PRO A 55 -0.89 8.73 17.87
C PRO A 55 -2.00 9.34 18.73
N HIS A 56 -2.13 10.66 18.65
CA HIS A 56 -3.21 11.43 19.26
C HIS A 56 -3.95 12.21 18.17
N MET A 57 -5.24 12.44 18.40
CA MET A 57 -6.09 13.30 17.59
C MET A 57 -6.83 14.23 18.55
N LEU A 58 -6.56 15.53 18.46
CA LEU A 58 -7.09 16.54 19.37
C LEU A 58 -6.79 16.18 20.84
N ASP A 59 -5.53 15.79 21.11
CA ASP A 59 -5.04 15.34 22.41
C ASP A 59 -5.70 14.06 22.96
N ILE A 60 -6.53 13.38 22.17
CA ILE A 60 -7.17 12.10 22.52
C ILE A 60 -6.42 10.96 21.83
N ARG A 61 -6.13 9.89 22.57
CA ARG A 61 -5.48 8.67 22.07
C ARG A 61 -6.26 8.09 20.88
N TYR A 62 -5.58 7.84 19.76
CA TYR A 62 -6.20 7.30 18.54
C TYR A 62 -5.67 5.89 18.20
N PHE A 63 -6.30 4.85 18.74
CA PHE A 63 -5.79 3.46 18.63
C PHE A 63 -6.40 2.64 17.50
N GLU A 64 -7.10 3.27 16.56
CA GLU A 64 -7.76 2.55 15.47
C GLU A 64 -6.78 1.99 14.42
N LYS A 65 -5.59 2.58 14.29
CA LYS A 65 -4.63 2.25 13.22
C LYS A 65 -3.19 2.18 13.75
N PRO A 66 -2.31 1.38 13.12
CA PRO A 66 -0.90 1.35 13.47
C PRO A 66 -0.12 2.52 12.85
N ILE A 67 1.17 2.63 13.17
CA ILE A 67 1.89 3.91 13.06
C ILE A 67 2.50 4.27 11.70
N ALA A 68 2.82 3.30 10.84
CA ALA A 68 3.69 3.53 9.69
C ALA A 68 3.08 4.47 8.66
N GLY A 69 1.75 4.46 8.53
CA GLY A 69 1.05 5.41 7.67
C GLY A 69 1.23 6.85 8.12
N TYR A 70 1.13 7.08 9.45
CA TYR A 70 1.41 8.39 10.03
C TYR A 70 2.86 8.78 9.87
N TRP A 71 3.83 7.86 10.02
CA TRP A 71 5.24 8.19 9.78
C TRP A 71 5.51 8.70 8.37
N ILE A 72 4.87 8.13 7.34
CA ILE A 72 4.99 8.62 5.96
C ILE A 72 4.46 10.06 5.85
N ASN A 73 3.30 10.34 6.47
CA ASN A 73 2.74 11.69 6.50
C ASN A 73 3.59 12.67 7.33
N ASN A 74 4.12 12.25 8.49
CA ASN A 74 4.99 13.04 9.35
C ASN A 74 6.23 13.50 8.58
N ILE A 75 6.90 12.55 7.91
CA ILE A 75 8.09 12.84 7.08
C ILE A 75 7.74 13.84 5.98
N SER A 76 6.58 13.67 5.34
CA SER A 76 6.10 14.60 4.33
C SER A 76 5.87 16.02 4.87
N GLN A 77 5.22 16.14 6.03
CA GLN A 77 4.99 17.43 6.70
C GLN A 77 6.28 18.07 7.21
N LEU A 78 7.29 17.29 7.61
CA LEU A 78 8.62 17.79 7.96
C LEU A 78 9.35 18.39 6.74
N ILE A 79 9.24 17.77 5.57
CA ILE A 79 9.95 18.21 4.36
C ILE A 79 9.27 19.42 3.71
N PHE A 80 7.94 19.41 3.62
CA PHE A 80 7.16 20.39 2.85
C PHE A 80 6.34 21.36 3.72
N GLY A 81 6.48 21.27 5.04
CA GLY A 81 5.76 22.10 6.01
C GLY A 81 4.27 21.76 6.12
N HIS A 82 3.52 22.67 6.75
CA HIS A 82 2.10 22.51 7.06
C HIS A 82 1.20 22.93 5.89
N THR A 83 1.32 22.22 4.76
CA THR A 83 0.55 22.51 3.54
C THR A 83 -0.31 21.32 3.11
N ASN A 84 -1.38 21.56 2.34
CA ASN A 84 -2.19 20.47 1.76
C ASN A 84 -1.35 19.56 0.85
N PHE A 85 -0.32 20.14 0.19
CA PHE A 85 0.66 19.38 -0.57
C PHE A 85 1.36 18.35 0.31
N ALA A 86 1.90 18.79 1.46
CA ALA A 86 2.62 17.92 2.37
C ALA A 86 1.74 16.78 2.93
N VAL A 87 0.49 17.10 3.27
CA VAL A 87 -0.49 16.11 3.78
C VAL A 87 -0.79 15.01 2.76
N ARG A 88 -0.82 15.33 1.46
CA ARG A 88 -1.19 14.40 0.38
C ARG A 88 0.02 13.74 -0.29
N PHE A 89 1.20 14.34 -0.19
CA PHE A 89 2.40 13.88 -0.88
C PHE A 89 2.78 12.44 -0.49
N GLY A 90 2.63 12.06 0.78
CA GLY A 90 2.83 10.67 1.24
C GLY A 90 1.97 9.63 0.52
N SER A 91 0.72 9.99 0.20
CA SER A 91 -0.20 9.14 -0.57
C SER A 91 0.21 9.09 -2.05
N VAL A 92 0.50 10.24 -2.65
CA VAL A 92 0.90 10.35 -4.05
C VAL A 92 2.21 9.62 -4.34
N ILE A 93 3.22 9.75 -3.48
CA ILE A 93 4.49 9.05 -3.65
C ILE A 93 4.29 7.53 -3.52
N SER A 94 3.37 7.09 -2.66
CA SER A 94 3.04 5.66 -2.52
C SER A 94 2.41 5.09 -3.80
N ILE A 95 1.57 5.86 -4.49
CA ILE A 95 1.04 5.49 -5.81
C ILE A 95 2.15 5.43 -6.87
N LEU A 96 3.06 6.40 -6.89
CA LEU A 96 4.19 6.40 -7.83
C LEU A 96 5.05 5.14 -7.64
N LEU A 97 5.42 4.84 -6.39
CA LEU A 97 6.21 3.66 -6.05
C LEU A 97 5.45 2.36 -6.40
N SER A 98 4.14 2.32 -6.20
CA SER A 98 3.29 1.20 -6.63
C SER A 98 3.34 1.01 -8.15
N ALA A 99 3.24 2.09 -8.93
CA ALA A 99 3.33 2.06 -10.38
C ALA A 99 4.70 1.56 -10.87
N LEU A 100 5.78 1.93 -10.18
CA LEU A 100 7.13 1.42 -10.44
C LEU A 100 7.27 -0.07 -10.10
N LEU A 101 6.65 -0.54 -9.02
CA LEU A 101 6.63 -1.96 -8.69
C LEU A 101 5.84 -2.77 -9.72
N ILE A 102 4.70 -2.24 -10.20
CA ILE A 102 3.92 -2.84 -11.29
C ILE A 102 4.76 -2.91 -12.57
N TYR A 103 5.50 -1.85 -12.89
CA TYR A 103 6.45 -1.84 -14.00
C TYR A 103 7.45 -3.00 -13.86
N LEU A 104 8.09 -3.11 -12.69
CA LEU A 104 9.09 -4.13 -12.41
C LEU A 104 8.50 -5.54 -12.52
N LEU A 105 7.33 -5.77 -11.94
CA LEU A 105 6.63 -7.06 -12.02
C LEU A 105 6.32 -7.44 -13.47
N ALA A 106 5.75 -6.52 -14.24
CA ALA A 106 5.45 -6.75 -15.65
C ALA A 106 6.72 -7.00 -16.48
N ARG A 107 7.83 -6.30 -16.19
CA ARG A 107 9.14 -6.58 -16.79
C ARG A 107 9.65 -7.98 -16.44
N MET A 108 9.47 -8.43 -15.20
CA MET A 108 9.90 -9.76 -14.76
C MET A 108 9.08 -10.87 -15.41
N MET A 109 7.77 -10.66 -15.59
CA MET A 109 6.85 -11.65 -16.15
C MET A 109 6.97 -11.77 -17.67
N TRP A 110 6.93 -10.66 -18.41
CA TRP A 110 6.86 -10.67 -19.88
C TRP A 110 8.18 -10.33 -20.57
N ARG A 111 9.21 -9.86 -19.83
CA ARG A 111 10.50 -9.40 -20.38
C ARG A 111 10.34 -8.32 -21.47
N ASN A 112 9.21 -7.63 -21.51
CA ASN A 112 8.88 -6.63 -22.50
C ASN A 112 8.72 -5.25 -21.84
N ARG A 113 9.49 -4.25 -22.33
CA ARG A 113 9.45 -2.87 -21.82
C ARG A 113 8.13 -2.17 -22.10
N GLN A 114 7.50 -2.45 -23.24
CA GLN A 114 6.25 -1.82 -23.64
C GLN A 114 5.10 -2.31 -22.76
N VAL A 115 5.00 -3.62 -22.54
CA VAL A 115 3.97 -4.20 -21.65
C VAL A 115 4.09 -3.62 -20.25
N ALA A 116 5.31 -3.51 -19.72
CA ALA A 116 5.52 -2.90 -18.41
C ALA A 116 5.16 -1.42 -18.35
N PHE A 117 5.51 -0.65 -19.38
CA PHE A 117 5.13 0.76 -19.47
C PHE A 117 3.62 0.94 -19.52
N VAL A 118 2.94 0.17 -20.37
CA VAL A 118 1.48 0.18 -20.51
C VAL A 118 0.81 -0.25 -19.21
N ALA A 119 1.32 -1.27 -18.51
CA ALA A 119 0.78 -1.69 -17.21
C ALA A 119 0.81 -0.57 -16.16
N SER A 120 1.94 0.16 -16.06
CA SER A 120 2.04 1.31 -15.15
C SER A 120 1.17 2.49 -15.56
N LEU A 121 1.06 2.77 -16.86
CA LEU A 121 0.16 3.80 -17.38
C LEU A 121 -1.30 3.46 -17.07
N ILE A 122 -1.71 2.21 -17.31
CA ILE A 122 -3.05 1.72 -17.00
C ILE A 122 -3.33 1.94 -15.51
N TYR A 123 -2.45 1.46 -14.62
CA TYR A 123 -2.60 1.64 -13.18
C TYR A 123 -2.76 3.11 -12.78
N LEU A 124 -1.87 4.00 -13.26
CA LEU A 124 -1.90 5.43 -12.91
C LEU A 124 -3.10 6.19 -13.49
N SER A 125 -3.76 5.66 -14.52
CA SER A 125 -4.91 6.29 -15.17
C SER A 125 -6.24 5.64 -14.81
N MET A 126 -6.24 4.58 -13.99
CA MET A 126 -7.46 4.05 -13.39
C MET A 126 -8.08 5.09 -12.48
N PHE A 127 -9.37 5.35 -12.66
CA PHE A 127 -10.12 6.33 -11.86
C PHE A 127 -9.97 6.08 -10.35
N LEU A 128 -10.06 4.82 -9.89
CA LEU A 128 -9.93 4.52 -8.45
C LEU A 128 -8.54 4.86 -7.91
N VAL A 129 -7.49 4.56 -8.68
CA VAL A 129 -6.09 4.83 -8.28
C VAL A 129 -5.85 6.33 -8.23
N PHE A 130 -6.36 7.07 -9.22
CA PHE A 130 -6.29 8.52 -9.26
C PHE A 130 -7.08 9.17 -8.11
N SER A 131 -8.32 8.75 -7.91
CA SER A 131 -9.20 9.28 -6.86
C SER A 131 -8.64 9.02 -5.48
N VAL A 132 -8.29 7.78 -5.13
CA VAL A 132 -7.77 7.46 -3.79
C VAL A 132 -6.33 7.93 -3.62
N GLY A 133 -5.53 7.92 -4.68
CA GLY A 133 -4.12 8.31 -4.67
C GLY A 133 -3.85 9.78 -4.39
N THR A 134 -4.83 10.65 -4.65
CA THR A 134 -4.75 12.10 -4.41
C THR A 134 -5.43 12.54 -3.11
N TYR A 135 -5.96 11.58 -2.33
CA TYR A 135 -6.48 11.80 -0.99
C TYR A 135 -5.45 11.39 0.06
N SER A 136 -5.35 12.16 1.14
CA SER A 136 -4.56 11.77 2.31
C SER A 136 -5.30 10.71 3.14
N VAL A 137 -5.12 9.46 2.74
CA VAL A 137 -5.64 8.27 3.42
C VAL A 137 -4.54 7.21 3.49
N LEU A 138 -4.74 6.18 4.32
CA LEU A 138 -3.75 5.11 4.50
C LEU A 138 -3.74 4.10 3.32
N ASP A 139 -4.79 4.09 2.51
CA ASP A 139 -5.01 3.10 1.45
C ASP A 139 -3.93 3.10 0.35
N PRO A 140 -3.43 4.24 -0.17
CA PRO A 140 -2.30 4.28 -1.10
C PRO A 140 -1.02 3.67 -0.53
N MET A 141 -0.76 3.88 0.76
CA MET A 141 0.42 3.35 1.45
C MET A 141 0.27 1.83 1.65
N LEU A 142 -0.91 1.37 2.05
CA LEU A 142 -1.21 -0.06 2.11
C LEU A 142 -1.07 -0.71 0.73
N ALA A 143 -1.62 -0.08 -0.32
CA ALA A 143 -1.53 -0.56 -1.70
C ALA A 143 -0.08 -0.70 -2.16
N LEU A 144 0.79 0.24 -1.79
CA LEU A 144 2.24 0.13 -2.00
C LEU A 144 2.82 -1.13 -1.36
N TRP A 145 2.58 -1.35 -0.06
CA TRP A 145 3.16 -2.49 0.65
C TRP A 145 2.59 -3.84 0.19
N VAL A 146 1.31 -3.90 -0.14
CA VAL A 146 0.68 -5.08 -0.74
C VAL A 146 1.25 -5.34 -2.13
N THR A 147 1.40 -4.32 -2.97
CA THR A 147 2.01 -4.46 -4.30
C THR A 147 3.46 -4.93 -4.18
N ALA A 148 4.25 -4.34 -3.28
CA ALA A 148 5.62 -4.76 -3.00
C ALA A 148 5.68 -6.22 -2.56
N SER A 149 4.74 -6.64 -1.70
CA SER A 149 4.61 -8.03 -1.28
C SER A 149 4.33 -8.95 -2.46
N MET A 150 3.41 -8.58 -3.37
CA MET A 150 3.13 -9.37 -4.59
C MET A 150 4.34 -9.48 -5.51
N VAL A 151 5.09 -8.39 -5.70
CA VAL A 151 6.35 -8.41 -6.48
C VAL A 151 7.37 -9.34 -5.85
N CYS A 152 7.55 -9.26 -4.53
CA CYS A 152 8.50 -10.11 -3.80
C CYS A 152 8.06 -11.58 -3.81
N CYS A 153 6.77 -11.88 -3.69
CA CYS A 153 6.21 -13.22 -3.86
C CYS A 153 6.57 -13.80 -5.23
N PHE A 154 6.31 -13.05 -6.31
CA PHE A 154 6.67 -13.49 -7.66
C PHE A 154 8.18 -13.68 -7.81
N TRP A 155 8.97 -12.76 -7.26
CA TRP A 155 10.44 -12.86 -7.28
C TRP A 155 10.95 -14.10 -6.55
N ALA A 156 10.40 -14.39 -5.37
CA ALA A 156 10.75 -15.56 -4.55
C ALA A 156 10.44 -16.89 -5.28
N LEU A 157 9.31 -16.96 -5.99
CA LEU A 157 8.93 -18.13 -6.81
C LEU A 157 9.84 -18.33 -8.03
N LYS A 158 10.37 -17.24 -8.60
CA LYS A 158 11.28 -17.29 -9.76
C LYS A 158 12.77 -17.36 -9.39
N ALA A 159 13.12 -17.23 -8.12
CA ALA A 159 14.51 -17.23 -7.67
C ALA A 159 15.20 -18.58 -7.90
N THR A 160 16.25 -18.56 -8.73
CA THR A 160 17.06 -19.73 -9.08
C THR A 160 18.20 -19.98 -8.10
N THR A 161 18.75 -18.92 -7.48
CA THR A 161 19.89 -19.03 -6.54
C THR A 161 19.43 -18.90 -5.09
N VAL A 162 20.16 -19.53 -4.16
CA VAL A 162 19.85 -19.43 -2.72
C VAL A 162 19.91 -17.99 -2.23
N LYS A 163 20.93 -17.22 -2.65
CA LYS A 163 21.10 -15.81 -2.27
C LYS A 163 19.92 -14.94 -2.73
N THR A 164 19.49 -15.08 -3.99
CA THR A 164 18.35 -14.30 -4.51
C THR A 164 17.04 -14.68 -3.83
N ARG A 165 16.88 -15.97 -3.50
CA ARG A 165 15.71 -16.45 -2.77
C ARG A 165 15.67 -15.87 -1.36
N ILE A 166 16.76 -15.96 -0.59
CA ILE A 166 16.85 -15.38 0.76
C ILE A 166 16.50 -13.88 0.71
N LEU A 167 17.08 -13.14 -0.23
CA LEU A 167 16.79 -11.72 -0.39
C LEU A 167 15.30 -11.45 -0.68
N ALA A 168 14.70 -12.20 -1.61
CA ALA A 168 13.29 -12.05 -1.96
C ALA A 168 12.33 -12.33 -0.79
N TRP A 169 12.65 -13.33 0.04
CA TRP A 169 11.87 -13.65 1.24
C TRP A 169 12.05 -12.61 2.35
N ILE A 170 13.28 -12.10 2.55
CA ILE A 170 13.52 -11.02 3.50
C ILE A 170 12.74 -9.76 3.09
N THR A 171 12.83 -9.36 1.82
CA THR A 171 12.12 -8.17 1.31
C THR A 171 10.60 -8.35 1.33
N LEU A 172 10.10 -9.56 1.08
CA LEU A 172 8.69 -9.89 1.28
C LEU A 172 8.26 -9.64 2.72
N GLY A 173 9.01 -10.15 3.70
CA GLY A 173 8.70 -9.95 5.11
C GLY A 173 8.78 -8.48 5.55
N LEU A 174 9.74 -7.71 5.04
CA LEU A 174 9.81 -6.26 5.28
C LEU A 174 8.56 -5.54 4.74
N ALA A 175 8.12 -5.88 3.53
CA ALA A 175 6.90 -5.32 2.95
C ALA A 175 5.65 -5.72 3.76
N CYS A 176 5.55 -6.99 4.17
CA CYS A 176 4.46 -7.47 5.04
C CYS A 176 4.45 -6.77 6.40
N GLY A 177 5.62 -6.60 7.03
CA GLY A 177 5.73 -5.91 8.32
C GLY A 177 5.32 -4.44 8.23
N MET A 178 5.70 -3.73 7.16
CA MET A 178 5.24 -2.37 6.90
C MET A 178 3.73 -2.30 6.57
N ALA A 179 3.20 -3.28 5.84
CA ALA A 179 1.76 -3.38 5.57
C ALA A 179 0.97 -3.57 6.88
N PHE A 180 1.46 -4.45 7.77
CA PHE A 180 0.93 -4.62 9.12
C PHE A 180 0.96 -3.32 9.90
N MET A 181 2.09 -2.61 9.91
CA MET A 181 2.21 -1.30 10.57
C MET A 181 1.41 -0.17 9.87
N THR A 182 0.77 -0.41 8.73
CA THR A 182 -0.07 0.60 8.06
C THR A 182 -1.56 0.39 8.35
N LYS A 183 -2.07 -0.85 8.26
CA LYS A 183 -3.51 -1.13 8.39
C LYS A 183 -3.87 -2.38 9.22
N GLY A 184 -2.89 -2.99 9.89
CA GLY A 184 -3.12 -4.12 10.80
C GLY A 184 -3.06 -5.50 10.15
N PHE A 185 -3.65 -6.49 10.82
CA PHE A 185 -3.46 -7.91 10.50
C PHE A 185 -4.03 -8.31 9.14
N LEU A 186 -5.07 -7.62 8.66
CA LEU A 186 -5.69 -7.90 7.37
C LEU A 186 -4.69 -7.79 6.21
N ALA A 187 -3.71 -6.87 6.34
CA ALA A 187 -2.67 -6.68 5.34
C ALA A 187 -1.76 -7.91 5.16
N LEU A 188 -1.58 -8.71 6.22
CA LEU A 188 -0.78 -9.94 6.19
C LEU A 188 -1.51 -11.11 5.54
N ALA A 189 -2.85 -11.08 5.51
CA ALA A 189 -3.65 -12.15 4.93
C ALA A 189 -3.48 -12.22 3.40
N ILE A 190 -3.33 -11.07 2.72
CA ILE A 190 -3.31 -11.00 1.25
C ILE A 190 -2.14 -11.80 0.66
N PRO A 191 -0.86 -11.59 1.06
CA PRO A 191 0.25 -12.40 0.55
C PRO A 191 0.09 -13.90 0.80
N VAL A 192 -0.48 -14.29 1.94
CA VAL A 192 -0.69 -15.69 2.31
C VAL A 192 -1.75 -16.34 1.42
N ILE A 193 -2.91 -15.69 1.25
CA ILE A 193 -4.01 -16.15 0.40
C ILE A 193 -3.55 -16.31 -1.05
N VAL A 194 -2.66 -15.43 -1.53
CA VAL A 194 -2.11 -15.54 -2.90
C VAL A 194 -1.04 -16.63 -3.00
N MET A 195 -0.14 -16.74 -2.02
CA MET A 195 0.99 -17.67 -2.08
C MET A 195 0.60 -19.14 -1.90
N ILE A 196 -0.39 -19.44 -1.05
CA ILE A 196 -0.78 -20.83 -0.78
C ILE A 196 -1.25 -21.55 -2.06
N PRO A 197 -2.26 -21.07 -2.81
CA PRO A 197 -2.73 -21.76 -4.01
C PRO A 197 -1.64 -21.88 -5.08
N VAL A 198 -0.85 -20.83 -5.28
CA VAL A 198 0.21 -20.80 -6.29
C VAL A 198 1.32 -21.80 -5.97
N THR A 199 1.74 -21.90 -4.71
CA THR A 199 2.79 -22.83 -4.30
C THR A 199 2.31 -24.27 -4.25
N LEU A 200 1.03 -24.51 -3.94
CA LEU A 200 0.41 -25.83 -4.07
C LEU A 200 0.38 -26.28 -5.54
N TYR A 201 -0.10 -25.41 -6.44
CA TYR A 201 -0.15 -25.69 -7.88
C TYR A 201 1.24 -25.96 -8.47
N GLN A 202 2.25 -25.16 -8.08
CA GLN A 202 3.63 -25.34 -8.55
C GLN A 202 4.42 -26.44 -7.81
N LYS A 203 3.80 -27.14 -6.84
CA LYS A 203 4.45 -28.15 -5.98
C LYS A 203 5.69 -27.62 -5.23
N GLN A 204 5.64 -26.37 -4.79
CA GLN A 204 6.71 -25.68 -4.04
C GLN A 204 6.34 -25.36 -2.59
N PHE A 205 5.26 -25.95 -2.05
CA PHE A 205 4.74 -25.65 -0.71
C PHE A 205 5.78 -25.83 0.41
N THR A 206 6.57 -26.91 0.40
CA THR A 206 7.63 -27.12 1.40
C THR A 206 8.69 -26.01 1.37
N ARG A 207 9.02 -25.50 0.17
CA ARG A 207 9.96 -24.38 0.03
C ARG A 207 9.36 -23.08 0.59
N MET A 208 8.05 -22.87 0.38
CA MET A 208 7.33 -21.75 0.97
C MET A 208 7.42 -21.78 2.49
N LEU A 209 7.25 -22.95 3.13
CA LEU A 209 7.36 -23.08 4.58
C LEU A 209 8.79 -22.83 5.08
N LEU A 210 9.79 -23.43 4.42
CA LEU A 210 11.19 -23.32 4.84
C LEU A 210 11.71 -21.88 4.78
N TYR A 211 11.49 -21.19 3.67
CA TYR A 211 11.94 -19.82 3.49
C TYR A 211 10.95 -18.79 4.03
N GLY A 212 9.68 -19.17 4.24
CA GLY A 212 8.65 -18.34 4.85
C GLY A 212 9.01 -17.88 6.25
N VAL A 213 9.77 -18.69 6.99
CA VAL A 213 10.35 -18.28 8.29
C VAL A 213 11.18 -16.99 8.14
N LEU A 214 11.92 -16.80 7.05
CA LEU A 214 12.70 -15.58 6.84
C LEU A 214 11.80 -14.35 6.66
N ALA A 215 10.67 -14.49 5.96
CA ALA A 215 9.71 -13.40 5.84
C ALA A 215 9.02 -13.09 7.17
N VAL A 216 8.67 -14.11 7.97
CA VAL A 216 8.11 -13.91 9.30
C VAL A 216 9.11 -13.21 10.22
N LEU A 217 10.38 -13.64 10.22
CA LEU A 217 11.43 -13.04 11.01
C LEU A 217 11.71 -11.59 10.60
N SER A 218 11.78 -11.27 9.30
CA SER A 218 12.01 -9.89 8.87
C SER A 218 10.78 -8.99 9.09
N ALA A 219 9.56 -9.52 8.97
CA ALA A 219 8.33 -8.81 9.33
C ALA A 219 8.28 -8.50 10.83
N ALA A 220 8.64 -9.47 11.66
CA ALA A 220 8.76 -9.27 13.10
C ALA A 220 9.86 -8.24 13.40
N LEU A 221 11.03 -8.34 12.77
CA LEU A 221 12.15 -7.42 13.02
C LEU A 221 11.78 -5.95 12.75
N ILE A 222 11.02 -5.67 11.69
CA ILE A 222 10.62 -4.29 11.36
C ILE A 222 9.47 -3.78 12.24
N SER A 223 8.54 -4.65 12.63
CA SER A 223 7.32 -4.26 13.36
C SER A 223 7.45 -4.32 14.88
N LEU A 224 8.20 -5.29 15.40
CA LEU A 224 8.34 -5.58 16.82
C LEU A 224 8.83 -4.38 17.65
N PRO A 225 9.80 -3.56 17.20
CA PRO A 225 10.26 -2.42 18.00
C PRO A 225 9.12 -1.45 18.33
N TRP A 226 8.29 -1.10 17.36
CA TRP A 226 7.14 -0.22 17.60
C TRP A 226 6.04 -0.94 18.39
N VAL A 227 5.77 -2.21 18.09
CA VAL A 227 4.79 -3.04 18.83
C VAL A 227 5.09 -3.08 20.33
N LEU A 228 6.37 -3.25 20.70
CA LEU A 228 6.80 -3.25 22.09
C LEU A 228 6.78 -1.84 22.69
N ALA A 229 7.17 -0.82 21.91
CA ALA A 229 7.18 0.56 22.36
C ALA A 229 5.77 1.06 22.70
N VAL A 230 4.78 0.77 21.85
CA VAL A 230 3.39 1.15 22.09
C VAL A 230 2.78 0.33 23.25
N ALA A 231 3.10 -0.96 23.37
CA ALA A 231 2.64 -1.77 24.51
C ALA A 231 3.17 -1.25 25.85
N LYS A 232 4.40 -0.74 25.88
CA LYS A 232 5.00 -0.16 27.08
C LYS A 232 4.43 1.22 27.41
N ALA A 233 4.18 2.04 26.39
CA ALA A 233 3.62 3.38 26.59
C ALA A 233 2.13 3.33 26.94
N GLU A 234 1.38 2.42 26.31
CA GLU A 234 -0.07 2.34 26.34
C GLU A 234 -0.53 0.87 26.44
N PRO A 235 -0.69 0.34 27.66
CA PRO A 235 -1.04 -1.06 27.89
C PRO A 235 -2.37 -1.49 27.23
N ASP A 236 -3.33 -0.57 27.12
CA ASP A 236 -4.66 -0.83 26.56
C ASP A 236 -4.67 -0.88 25.02
N TYR A 237 -3.58 -0.46 24.36
CA TYR A 237 -3.51 -0.39 22.90
C TYR A 237 -3.90 -1.72 22.23
N TRP A 238 -3.31 -2.82 22.68
CA TRP A 238 -3.51 -4.14 22.07
C TRP A 238 -4.90 -4.70 22.30
N HIS A 239 -5.50 -4.44 23.47
CA HIS A 239 -6.86 -4.84 23.73
C HIS A 239 -7.82 -4.13 22.77
N TYR A 240 -7.71 -2.80 22.66
CA TYR A 240 -8.56 -2.01 21.76
C TYR A 240 -8.31 -2.38 20.28
N PHE A 241 -7.06 -2.36 19.85
CA PHE A 241 -6.69 -2.59 18.45
C PHE A 241 -7.04 -3.99 17.95
N PHE A 242 -6.90 -5.03 18.78
CA PHE A 242 -7.24 -6.39 18.36
C PHE A 242 -8.73 -6.69 18.51
N TRP A 243 -9.31 -6.38 19.67
CA TRP A 243 -10.68 -6.80 19.96
C TRP A 243 -11.73 -5.91 19.29
N VAL A 244 -11.61 -4.60 19.47
CA VAL A 244 -12.60 -3.64 18.95
C VAL A 244 -12.44 -3.49 17.43
N GLU A 245 -11.22 -3.24 16.98
CA GLU A 245 -10.97 -2.88 15.59
C GLU A 245 -10.90 -4.06 14.61
N HIS A 246 -10.56 -5.28 15.07
CA HIS A 246 -10.48 -6.46 14.19
C HIS A 246 -11.54 -7.53 14.45
N ILE A 247 -12.00 -7.72 15.69
CA ILE A 247 -12.99 -8.76 15.98
C ILE A 247 -14.39 -8.19 15.93
N GLN A 248 -14.70 -7.19 16.75
CA GLN A 248 -16.03 -6.57 16.81
C GLN A 248 -16.37 -5.88 15.48
N ARG A 249 -15.41 -5.18 14.86
CA ARG A 249 -15.63 -4.49 13.58
C ARG A 249 -16.02 -5.41 12.42
N PHE A 250 -15.62 -6.68 12.47
CA PHE A 250 -15.92 -7.68 11.41
C PHE A 250 -17.03 -8.67 11.80
N SER A 251 -17.23 -8.93 13.09
CA SER A 251 -18.10 -10.03 13.58
C SER A 251 -19.25 -9.57 14.49
N GLY A 252 -19.29 -8.30 14.89
CA GLY A 252 -20.33 -7.76 15.76
C GLY A 252 -21.61 -7.38 14.99
N ASP A 253 -22.74 -7.36 15.70
CA ASP A 253 -24.06 -6.95 15.18
C ASP A 253 -24.07 -5.49 14.68
N ASP A 254 -23.16 -4.65 15.18
CA ASP A 254 -22.87 -3.27 14.74
C ASP A 254 -21.76 -3.21 13.67
N ALA A 255 -21.72 -4.16 12.73
CA ALA A 255 -20.80 -4.11 11.60
C ALA A 255 -21.01 -2.79 10.84
N GLN A 256 -20.06 -1.87 10.99
CA GLN A 256 -20.21 -0.44 10.71
C GLN A 256 -20.61 -0.09 9.26
N HIS A 257 -20.55 -1.06 8.34
CA HIS A 257 -20.94 -0.91 6.94
C HIS A 257 -21.51 -2.23 6.36
N SER A 258 -22.63 -2.73 6.92
CA SER A 258 -23.35 -3.85 6.31
C SER A 258 -23.80 -3.51 4.89
N SER A 259 -23.07 -4.03 3.91
CA SER A 259 -23.32 -3.81 2.48
C SER A 259 -23.54 -5.14 1.78
N PRO A 260 -24.31 -5.17 0.67
CA PRO A 260 -24.50 -6.38 -0.11
C PRO A 260 -23.17 -6.97 -0.59
N PHE A 261 -23.09 -8.31 -0.77
CA PHE A 261 -21.86 -8.97 -1.23
C PHE A 261 -21.34 -8.42 -2.59
N TRP A 262 -22.22 -7.86 -3.41
CA TRP A 262 -21.92 -7.26 -4.70
C TRP A 262 -21.50 -5.78 -4.64
N TYR A 263 -21.43 -5.18 -3.44
CA TYR A 263 -21.13 -3.74 -3.24
C TYR A 263 -19.89 -3.26 -4.00
N TYR A 264 -18.82 -4.06 -4.03
CA TYR A 264 -17.58 -3.69 -4.70
C TYR A 264 -17.61 -3.84 -6.23
N ILE A 265 -18.59 -4.54 -6.81
CA ILE A 265 -18.68 -4.73 -8.27
C ILE A 265 -18.78 -3.38 -9.01
N PRO A 266 -19.76 -2.51 -8.72
CA PRO A 266 -19.86 -1.21 -9.40
C PRO A 266 -18.65 -0.31 -9.11
N ILE A 267 -18.10 -0.36 -7.90
CA ILE A 267 -16.93 0.45 -7.51
C ILE A 267 -15.70 0.06 -8.33
N ILE A 268 -15.46 -1.25 -8.50
CA ILE A 268 -14.35 -1.75 -9.33
C ILE A 268 -14.58 -1.37 -10.79
N LEU A 269 -15.80 -1.53 -11.30
CA LEU A 269 -16.10 -1.17 -12.70
C LEU A 269 -15.83 0.32 -12.96
N LEU A 270 -16.39 1.22 -12.15
CA LEU A 270 -16.12 2.65 -12.25
C LEU A 270 -14.65 2.96 -12.02
N GLY A 271 -14.02 2.26 -11.09
CA GLY A 271 -12.62 2.42 -10.73
C GLY A 271 -11.63 2.09 -11.84
N VAL A 272 -12.00 1.19 -12.74
CA VAL A 272 -11.15 0.74 -13.86
C VAL A 272 -11.29 1.64 -15.10
N ILE A 273 -12.31 2.51 -15.17
CA ILE A 273 -12.43 3.52 -16.24
C ILE A 273 -11.11 4.31 -16.34
N PRO A 274 -10.55 4.51 -17.55
CA PRO A 274 -11.14 4.29 -18.88
C PRO A 274 -10.93 2.89 -19.49
N TRP A 275 -10.34 1.93 -18.78
CA TRP A 275 -9.84 0.68 -19.37
C TRP A 275 -10.86 -0.46 -19.46
N LEU A 276 -12.12 -0.22 -19.09
CA LEU A 276 -13.19 -1.23 -19.14
C LEU A 276 -13.34 -1.89 -20.53
N GLY A 277 -13.18 -1.12 -21.62
CA GLY A 277 -13.30 -1.62 -22.99
C GLY A 277 -12.21 -2.62 -23.40
N LEU A 278 -11.11 -2.72 -22.64
CA LEU A 278 -10.04 -3.69 -22.88
C LEU A 278 -10.22 -4.99 -22.09
N LEU A 279 -11.29 -5.13 -21.31
CA LEU A 279 -11.62 -6.40 -20.65
C LEU A 279 -11.99 -7.45 -21.72
N PRO A 280 -11.64 -8.73 -21.54
CA PRO A 280 -12.06 -9.79 -22.45
C PRO A 280 -13.60 -9.80 -22.56
N GLY A 281 -14.13 -9.45 -23.74
CA GLY A 281 -15.56 -9.28 -23.99
C GLY A 281 -16.04 -7.83 -24.20
N GLY A 282 -15.17 -6.82 -24.03
CA GLY A 282 -15.46 -5.40 -24.27
C GLY A 282 -15.30 -4.95 -25.74
N THR A 283 -14.71 -5.79 -26.58
CA THR A 283 -14.58 -5.57 -28.03
C THR A 283 -15.34 -6.68 -28.76
N ASN A 284 -16.62 -6.41 -29.05
CA ASN A 284 -17.30 -7.00 -30.20
C ASN A 284 -17.30 -5.97 -31.33
#